data_AF-K9G169-F1
#
_entry.id   AF-K9G169-F1
#
_cell.length_a   1.000
_cell.length_b   1.000
_cell.length_c   1.000
_cell.angle_alpha   90.00
_cell.angle_beta   90.00
_cell.angle_gamma   90.00
#
_symmetry.space_group_name_H-M   'P 1'
#
loop_
_entity.id
_entity.type
_entity.pdbx_description
1 polymer ?
#
loop_
_entity_poly.entity_id
_entity_poly.type
_entity_poly.pdbx_seq_one_letter_code
_entity_poly.pdbx_strand_id
1 'polypeptide(L)'
;MSAESPGQKNGFKTFISNALRPKKSRQTLRKGSRSTSDLRLAAHPSVEEAPPMPELAPLHAHRLKYRELHEQVDSQLGERRDYTEIIHTLGTLDVNETSAANYEHNERRPRGEGDIASLSPKLWAHIAGYLNPTEAASLAITSITLYRTLGQRYLLALDHPDNHIHKINFLSGLDISLPHHLLCFPCVQYHRRTQEGTERLRPTHVLNPLFNCPNSTNAVNPPARHRITHGRSLPFTFVQLAMRAHRFGPSYGLAPDALGRRWQRDNWSHTSRFHIHAGRLLMRVTSQTFAAPALTPSAQRMLLYSRDDYCPYFSVCAHWRDGELMPACKCALEHIPRPRSTGGLQGLEHRVKDRIAGQTFDPNALTTLCGFCRPMRRCPECPTEYLIEVKLSEDQVDRRFKQCIVVTRWTDLGDGTTPGGIEWEAVNGKTDEYNSFEHYAKRGIASIFEAAFTADTLPGQRVVSLNPKKKTRGEEGNQWY
;
A
#
# COMPACT_ATOMS: atom_id res chain seq x y z
N MET A 1 -19.27 -53.78 -64.16
CA MET A 1 -20.51 -54.59 -64.11
C MET A 1 -21.26 -54.22 -62.85
N SER A 2 -22.51 -53.80 -63.03
CA SER A 2 -23.39 -53.19 -62.04
C SER A 2 -23.74 -54.13 -60.89
N ALA A 3 -23.97 -53.57 -59.70
CA ALA A 3 -24.74 -54.24 -58.65
C ALA A 3 -25.60 -53.21 -57.90
N GLU A 4 -26.81 -53.64 -57.59
CA GLU A 4 -28.02 -52.87 -57.30
C GLU A 4 -28.10 -52.32 -55.86
N SER A 5 -28.90 -51.27 -55.72
CA SER A 5 -29.64 -50.87 -54.50
C SER A 5 -30.96 -51.70 -54.44
N PRO A 6 -31.69 -51.91 -53.32
CA PRO A 6 -32.20 -50.80 -52.49
C PRO A 6 -32.49 -51.05 -50.98
N GLY A 7 -32.38 -49.95 -50.22
CA GLY A 7 -33.45 -49.42 -49.35
C GLY A 7 -33.84 -50.11 -48.04
N GLN A 8 -33.58 -49.44 -46.91
CA GLN A 8 -34.45 -49.50 -45.72
C GLN A 8 -34.42 -48.19 -44.90
N LYS A 9 -35.61 -47.63 -44.69
CA LYS A 9 -35.91 -46.45 -43.88
C LYS A 9 -35.95 -46.85 -42.40
N ASN A 10 -35.31 -46.11 -41.49
CA ASN A 10 -35.65 -46.13 -40.06
C ASN A 10 -35.41 -44.77 -39.41
N GLY A 11 -36.45 -44.28 -38.72
CA GLY A 11 -36.65 -42.88 -38.35
C GLY A 11 -36.15 -42.45 -36.97
N PHE A 12 -36.08 -41.12 -36.84
CA PHE A 12 -35.61 -40.26 -35.73
C PHE A 12 -36.20 -40.49 -34.32
N LYS A 13 -37.05 -41.50 -34.09
CA LYS A 13 -37.74 -41.69 -32.80
C LYS A 13 -37.03 -42.64 -31.83
N THR A 14 -36.01 -43.38 -32.25
CA THR A 14 -35.23 -44.31 -31.40
C THR A 14 -34.02 -43.69 -30.71
N PHE A 15 -33.67 -42.44 -31.01
CA PHE A 15 -32.54 -41.74 -30.37
C PHE A 15 -32.93 -40.95 -29.11
N ILE A 16 -34.22 -40.65 -28.91
CA ILE A 16 -34.68 -39.78 -27.79
C ILE A 16 -35.10 -40.61 -26.55
N SER A 17 -35.31 -41.93 -26.65
CA SER A 17 -35.74 -42.76 -25.52
C SER A 17 -34.61 -43.27 -24.60
N ASN A 18 -33.33 -43.09 -24.98
CA ASN A 18 -32.19 -43.52 -24.16
C ASN A 18 -31.48 -42.38 -23.41
N ALA A 19 -31.90 -41.12 -23.59
CA ALA A 19 -31.28 -39.95 -22.96
C ALA A 19 -31.95 -39.51 -21.64
N LEU A 20 -33.04 -40.16 -21.20
CA LEU A 20 -33.79 -39.79 -19.98
C LEU A 20 -33.92 -40.97 -19.01
N ARG A 21 -32.78 -41.54 -18.58
CA ARG A 21 -32.74 -42.41 -17.40
C ARG A 21 -32.07 -41.67 -16.22
N PRO A 22 -32.80 -41.38 -15.13
CA PRO A 22 -32.18 -40.79 -13.94
C PRO A 22 -31.31 -41.83 -13.23
N LYS A 23 -30.04 -41.48 -12.96
CA LYS A 23 -29.11 -42.29 -12.17
C LYS A 23 -29.58 -42.36 -10.71
N LYS A 24 -29.64 -43.58 -10.17
CA LYS A 24 -30.00 -43.89 -8.78
C LYS A 24 -29.04 -43.19 -7.79
N SER A 25 -29.59 -42.35 -6.92
CA SER A 25 -28.86 -41.71 -5.81
C SER A 25 -28.50 -42.74 -4.74
N ARG A 26 -27.24 -42.75 -4.29
CA ARG A 26 -26.80 -43.47 -3.09
C ARG A 26 -27.52 -42.90 -1.87
N GLN A 27 -28.09 -43.80 -1.07
CA GLN A 27 -28.81 -43.55 0.16
C GLN A 27 -27.98 -42.74 1.16
N THR A 28 -28.55 -41.62 1.58
CA THR A 28 -28.22 -40.94 2.83
C THR A 28 -28.91 -41.65 4.00
N LEU A 29 -28.12 -41.96 5.03
CA LEU A 29 -28.58 -42.36 6.36
C LEU A 29 -29.56 -41.31 6.92
N ARG A 30 -30.80 -41.72 7.17
CA ARG A 30 -31.80 -40.95 7.92
C ARG A 30 -31.61 -41.19 9.42
N LYS A 31 -31.53 -40.11 10.19
CA LYS A 31 -32.07 -40.08 11.57
C LYS A 31 -32.97 -38.85 11.65
N GLY A 32 -34.24 -39.08 11.96
CA GLY A 32 -35.31 -38.11 11.80
C GLY A 32 -35.45 -37.13 12.95
N SER A 33 -36.11 -36.01 12.67
CA SER A 33 -37.12 -35.46 13.56
C SER A 33 -38.18 -34.71 12.75
N ARG A 34 -39.42 -34.82 13.21
CA ARG A 34 -40.66 -34.32 12.63
C ARG A 34 -40.83 -32.82 12.93
N SER A 35 -41.20 -32.03 11.92
CA SER A 35 -42.29 -31.02 11.93
C SER A 35 -42.03 -29.94 10.86
N THR A 36 -42.68 -30.06 9.71
CA THR A 36 -42.89 -28.94 8.79
C THR A 36 -44.37 -28.96 8.39
N SER A 37 -45.16 -28.10 9.02
CA SER A 37 -46.53 -27.83 8.61
C SER A 37 -46.53 -26.89 7.40
N ASP A 38 -47.38 -27.20 6.41
CA ASP A 38 -47.62 -26.45 5.18
C ASP A 38 -48.10 -25.01 5.48
N LEU A 39 -47.28 -24.01 5.17
CA LEU A 39 -47.59 -22.58 5.35
C LEU A 39 -48.37 -21.97 4.17
N ARG A 40 -49.30 -22.72 3.57
CA ARG A 40 -50.15 -22.22 2.46
C ARG A 40 -51.65 -22.26 2.73
N LEU A 41 -52.08 -22.64 3.94
CA LEU A 41 -53.50 -22.71 4.32
C LEU A 41 -53.93 -21.77 5.44
N ALA A 42 -53.08 -20.83 5.88
CA ALA A 42 -53.44 -19.86 6.92
C ALA A 42 -53.32 -18.42 6.39
N ALA A 43 -54.33 -17.98 5.63
CA ALA A 43 -54.51 -16.57 5.27
C ALA A 43 -56.00 -16.21 5.36
N HIS A 44 -56.47 -16.00 6.57
CA HIS A 44 -57.65 -15.18 6.85
C HIS A 44 -57.25 -14.09 7.85
N PRO A 45 -57.60 -12.81 7.64
CA PRO A 45 -57.23 -11.74 8.54
C PRO A 45 -58.32 -11.58 9.60
N SER A 46 -58.04 -11.96 10.84
CA SER A 46 -58.80 -11.51 12.02
C SER A 46 -57.87 -10.75 12.95
N VAL A 47 -58.27 -9.52 13.24
CA VAL A 47 -57.62 -8.60 14.19
C VAL A 47 -57.80 -9.18 15.59
N GLU A 48 -56.73 -9.69 16.19
CA GLU A 48 -56.62 -9.98 17.63
C GLU A 48 -55.12 -10.10 18.00
N GLU A 49 -54.78 -9.63 19.19
CA GLU A 49 -53.43 -9.44 19.75
C GLU A 49 -52.40 -10.54 19.44
N ALA A 50 -51.20 -10.13 19.00
CA ALA A 50 -50.08 -11.02 18.74
C ALA A 50 -49.56 -11.65 20.05
N PRO A 51 -49.45 -12.99 20.17
CA PRO A 51 -48.87 -13.62 21.35
C PRO A 51 -47.35 -13.34 21.44
N PRO A 52 -46.79 -13.24 22.67
CA PRO A 52 -45.39 -12.91 22.88
C PRO A 52 -44.47 -13.98 22.25
N MET A 53 -43.46 -13.53 21.50
CA MET A 53 -42.47 -14.42 20.87
C MET A 53 -41.73 -15.25 21.93
N PRO A 54 -41.49 -16.56 21.69
CA PRO A 54 -40.67 -17.38 22.57
C PRO A 54 -39.20 -16.93 22.54
N GLU A 55 -38.57 -16.89 23.71
CA GLU A 55 -37.18 -16.46 23.88
C GLU A 55 -36.20 -17.37 23.13
N LEU A 56 -35.32 -16.76 22.32
CA LEU A 56 -34.27 -17.39 21.49
C LEU A 56 -33.11 -17.99 22.32
N ALA A 57 -33.38 -18.50 23.52
CA ALA A 57 -32.42 -19.10 24.43
C ALA A 57 -31.60 -20.26 23.80
N PRO A 58 -32.15 -21.15 22.96
CA PRO A 58 -31.38 -22.28 22.43
C PRO A 58 -30.28 -21.87 21.43
N LEU A 59 -30.54 -20.85 20.60
CA LEU A 59 -29.60 -20.37 19.59
C LEU A 59 -28.50 -19.50 20.20
N HIS A 60 -28.83 -18.72 21.23
CA HIS A 60 -27.85 -17.94 21.98
C HIS A 60 -26.91 -18.85 22.79
N ALA A 61 -27.46 -19.86 23.47
CA ALA A 61 -26.67 -20.88 24.16
C ALA A 61 -25.75 -21.67 23.21
N HIS A 62 -26.24 -22.01 22.02
CA HIS A 62 -25.42 -22.67 20.99
C HIS A 62 -24.28 -21.78 20.48
N ARG A 63 -24.53 -20.47 20.28
CA ARG A 63 -23.50 -19.50 19.88
C ARG A 63 -22.45 -19.28 20.97
N LEU A 64 -22.85 -19.25 22.24
CA LEU A 64 -21.91 -19.16 23.37
C LEU A 64 -21.04 -20.41 23.46
N LYS A 65 -21.65 -21.60 23.38
CA LYS A 65 -20.92 -22.87 23.37
C LYS A 65 -19.92 -22.97 22.21
N TYR A 66 -20.30 -22.49 21.01
CA TYR A 66 -19.40 -22.45 19.87
C TYR A 66 -18.25 -21.45 20.06
N ARG A 67 -18.53 -20.30 20.69
CA ARG A 67 -17.52 -19.28 21.01
C ARG A 67 -16.51 -19.80 22.03
N GLU A 68 -16.97 -20.45 23.09
CA GLU A 68 -16.12 -21.08 24.11
C GLU A 68 -15.24 -22.19 23.50
N LEU A 69 -15.80 -23.03 22.62
CA LEU A 69 -15.03 -24.10 21.95
C LEU A 69 -13.93 -23.59 21.00
N HIS A 70 -14.08 -22.38 20.45
CA HIS A 70 -13.15 -21.80 19.47
C HIS A 70 -12.35 -20.62 20.02
N GLU A 71 -12.45 -20.33 21.32
CA GLU A 71 -11.73 -19.21 21.96
C GLU A 71 -10.21 -19.36 21.83
N GLN A 72 -9.72 -20.60 21.82
CA GLN A 72 -8.30 -20.94 21.69
C GLN A 72 -7.92 -21.34 20.27
N VAL A 73 -8.77 -21.11 19.27
CA VAL A 73 -8.48 -21.45 17.87
C VAL A 73 -8.38 -20.15 17.09
N ASP A 74 -7.28 -19.97 16.37
CA ASP A 74 -7.13 -18.83 15.49
C ASP A 74 -8.19 -18.90 14.38
N SER A 75 -9.03 -17.86 14.31
CA SER A 75 -10.14 -17.81 13.36
C SER A 75 -9.70 -17.76 11.89
N GLN A 76 -8.46 -17.37 11.62
CA GLN A 76 -7.94 -17.20 10.26
C GLN A 76 -7.19 -18.44 9.77
N LEU A 77 -6.41 -19.09 10.64
CA LEU A 77 -5.59 -20.26 10.28
C LEU A 77 -6.23 -21.60 10.70
N GLY A 78 -7.20 -21.58 11.62
CA GLY A 78 -7.76 -22.79 12.21
C GLY A 78 -6.80 -23.52 13.16
N GLU A 79 -5.64 -22.92 13.45
CA GLU A 79 -4.61 -23.45 14.34
C GLU A 79 -4.97 -23.17 15.80
N ARG A 80 -4.64 -24.10 16.70
CA ARG A 80 -4.89 -23.95 18.12
C ARG A 80 -3.79 -23.04 18.71
N ARG A 81 -4.18 -21.98 19.41
CA ARG A 81 -3.27 -21.06 20.12
C ARG A 81 -2.69 -21.75 21.35
N ASP A 82 -1.67 -22.58 21.15
CA ASP A 82 -0.92 -23.17 22.26
C ASP A 82 0.14 -22.17 22.74
N TYR A 83 -0.22 -21.40 23.78
CA TYR A 83 0.69 -20.43 24.40
C TYR A 83 1.98 -21.07 24.92
N THR A 84 1.94 -22.36 25.26
CA THR A 84 3.11 -23.12 25.71
C THR A 84 4.08 -23.36 24.56
N GLU A 85 3.58 -23.77 23.39
CA GLU A 85 4.39 -23.92 22.18
C GLU A 85 4.95 -22.57 21.69
N ILE A 86 4.19 -21.48 21.82
CA ILE A 86 4.67 -20.11 21.52
C ILE A 86 5.80 -19.71 22.48
N ILE A 87 5.69 -20.02 23.77
CA ILE A 87 6.76 -19.74 24.75
C ILE A 87 8.01 -20.60 24.47
N HIS A 88 7.83 -21.87 24.10
CA HIS A 88 8.95 -22.76 23.77
C HIS A 88 9.63 -22.41 22.44
N THR A 89 8.88 -21.89 21.46
CA THR A 89 9.45 -21.34 20.21
C THR A 89 10.15 -20.02 20.46
N LEU A 90 9.64 -19.14 21.32
CA LEU A 90 10.34 -17.93 21.74
C LEU A 90 11.65 -18.25 22.49
N GLY A 91 11.65 -19.27 23.34
CA GLY A 91 12.85 -19.73 24.04
C GLY A 91 13.87 -20.46 23.16
N THR A 92 13.51 -20.90 21.95
CA THR A 92 14.43 -21.55 21.00
C THR A 92 14.90 -20.63 19.87
N LEU A 93 14.20 -19.51 19.62
CA LEU A 93 14.61 -18.51 18.62
C LEU A 93 15.79 -17.63 19.09
N ASP A 94 16.19 -17.71 20.35
CA ASP A 94 17.29 -16.92 20.95
C ASP A 94 18.69 -17.55 20.80
N VAL A 95 18.85 -18.62 20.01
CA VAL A 95 20.16 -19.32 19.86
C VAL A 95 20.70 -19.32 18.43
N ASN A 96 20.13 -18.52 17.53
CA ASN A 96 20.69 -18.40 16.18
C ASN A 96 20.70 -16.95 15.65
N GLU A 97 20.92 -15.99 16.56
CA GLU A 97 21.66 -14.81 16.14
C GLU A 97 23.06 -15.28 15.77
N THR A 98 23.39 -15.16 14.48
CA THR A 98 24.75 -15.02 13.97
C THR A 98 25.57 -14.32 15.03
N SER A 99 26.41 -15.07 15.75
CA SER A 99 27.21 -14.55 16.83
C SER A 99 27.99 -13.37 16.26
N ALA A 100 27.53 -12.15 16.56
CA ALA A 100 28.40 -11.01 16.61
C ALA A 100 29.57 -11.51 17.45
N ALA A 101 30.79 -11.46 16.90
CA ALA A 101 31.96 -11.89 17.64
C ALA A 101 31.84 -11.26 19.03
N ASN A 102 31.76 -12.10 20.06
CA ASN A 102 31.85 -11.68 21.44
C ASN A 102 33.22 -11.01 21.58
N TYR A 103 33.30 -9.73 21.20
CA TYR A 103 34.30 -8.83 21.72
C TYR A 103 33.95 -8.76 23.19
N GLU A 104 34.55 -9.67 23.97
CA GLU A 104 34.61 -9.53 25.42
C GLU A 104 34.95 -8.07 25.68
N HIS A 105 33.98 -7.34 26.20
CA HIS A 105 34.15 -5.94 26.56
C HIS A 105 35.07 -5.95 27.77
N ASN A 106 36.37 -6.05 27.49
CA ASN A 106 37.38 -6.19 28.52
C ASN A 106 37.54 -4.82 29.14
N GLU A 107 36.75 -4.54 30.18
CA GLU A 107 36.72 -3.29 30.94
C GLU A 107 38.11 -2.89 31.48
N ARG A 108 39.05 -3.83 31.49
CA ARG A 108 40.44 -3.63 31.93
C ARG A 108 41.42 -3.25 30.81
N ARG A 109 40.99 -3.15 29.56
CA ARG A 109 41.87 -2.74 28.45
C ARG A 109 42.23 -1.26 28.61
N PRO A 110 43.52 -0.88 28.62
CA PRO A 110 43.91 0.53 28.65
C PRO A 110 43.39 1.26 27.40
N ARG A 111 43.19 2.59 27.50
CA ARG A 111 42.72 3.40 26.37
C ARG A 111 43.65 3.19 25.17
N GLY A 112 43.10 2.72 24.04
CA GLY A 112 43.86 2.35 22.83
C GLY A 112 44.51 3.51 22.06
N GLU A 113 44.55 4.72 22.64
CA GLU A 113 45.12 5.91 22.01
C GLU A 113 46.64 5.76 21.80
N GLY A 114 47.34 5.06 22.71
CA GLY A 114 48.76 4.73 22.57
C GLY A 114 49.05 3.79 21.40
N ASP A 115 48.18 2.80 21.18
CA ASP A 115 48.29 1.86 20.05
C ASP A 115 48.13 2.60 18.71
N ILE A 116 47.18 3.54 18.64
CA ILE A 116 46.95 4.38 17.45
C ILE A 116 48.14 5.31 17.19
N ALA A 117 48.70 5.91 18.25
CA ALA A 117 49.85 6.80 18.17
C ALA A 117 51.18 6.07 17.85
N SER A 118 51.24 4.76 18.07
CA SER A 118 52.43 3.95 17.75
C SER A 118 52.73 3.89 16.24
N LEU A 119 51.70 4.03 15.40
CA LEU A 119 51.83 3.98 13.96
C LEU A 119 52.27 5.35 13.41
N SER A 120 53.25 5.35 12.51
CA SER A 120 53.76 6.61 11.95
C SER A 120 52.71 7.37 11.12
N PRO A 121 52.76 8.71 11.06
CA PRO A 121 51.85 9.51 10.23
C PRO A 121 51.86 9.13 8.74
N LYS A 122 53.01 8.67 8.22
CA LYS A 122 53.12 8.21 6.82
C LYS A 122 52.32 6.94 6.57
N LEU A 123 52.32 6.00 7.52
CA LEU A 123 51.53 4.77 7.42
C LEU A 123 50.04 5.08 7.53
N TRP A 124 49.64 5.96 8.45
CA TRP A 124 48.25 6.43 8.52
C TRP A 124 47.80 7.10 7.23
N ALA A 125 48.63 7.95 6.63
CA ALA A 125 48.34 8.58 5.35
C ALA A 125 48.23 7.56 4.20
N HIS A 126 49.03 6.48 4.24
CA HIS A 126 48.97 5.40 3.26
C HIS A 126 47.68 4.58 3.41
N ILE A 127 47.29 4.23 4.64
CA ILE A 127 46.00 3.58 4.94
C ILE A 127 44.84 4.43 4.44
N ALA A 128 44.83 5.73 4.76
CA ALA A 128 43.80 6.66 4.32
C ALA A 128 43.78 6.83 2.78
N GLY A 129 44.86 6.50 2.07
CA GLY A 129 44.90 6.49 0.61
C GLY A 129 44.14 5.33 -0.04
N TYR A 130 43.85 4.26 0.71
CA TYR A 130 43.01 3.16 0.24
C TYR A 130 41.52 3.36 0.53
N LEU A 131 41.18 4.35 1.35
CA LEU A 131 39.81 4.64 1.77
C LEU A 131 39.13 5.58 0.78
N ASN A 132 37.80 5.46 0.67
CA ASN A 132 37.03 6.46 -0.07
C ASN A 132 37.04 7.82 0.69
N PRO A 133 36.71 8.95 0.03
CA PRO A 133 36.76 10.27 0.67
C PRO A 133 35.91 10.36 1.95
N THR A 134 34.76 9.68 2.00
CA THR A 134 33.89 9.61 3.18
C THR A 134 34.57 8.92 4.36
N GLU A 135 35.16 7.75 4.13
CA GLU A 135 35.81 6.91 5.13
C GLU A 135 37.10 7.56 5.62
N ALA A 136 37.89 8.16 4.72
CA ALA A 136 39.11 8.87 5.07
C ALA A 136 38.80 10.08 5.98
N ALA A 137 37.74 10.82 5.67
CA ALA A 137 37.26 11.93 6.51
C ALA A 137 36.75 11.42 7.87
N SER A 138 35.96 10.34 7.89
CA SER A 138 35.47 9.70 9.12
C SER A 138 36.64 9.25 10.00
N LEU A 139 37.63 8.56 9.43
CA LEU A 139 38.84 8.12 10.12
C LEU A 139 39.56 9.30 10.77
N ALA A 140 39.73 10.40 10.04
CA ALA A 140 40.41 11.60 10.53
C ALA A 140 39.70 12.23 11.74
N ILE A 141 38.37 12.15 11.85
CA ILE A 141 37.61 12.77 12.94
C ILE A 141 37.32 11.82 14.12
N THR A 142 37.69 10.55 14.04
CA THR A 142 37.39 9.57 15.10
C THR A 142 38.11 9.87 16.42
N SER A 143 39.33 10.41 16.38
CA SER A 143 40.11 10.74 17.58
C SER A 143 40.94 12.01 17.38
N ILE A 144 41.32 12.65 18.49
CA ILE A 144 42.19 13.83 18.47
C ILE A 144 43.57 13.47 17.90
N THR A 145 44.09 12.28 18.20
CA THR A 145 45.37 11.79 17.67
C THR A 145 45.33 11.62 16.15
N LEU A 146 44.30 10.97 15.61
CA LEU A 146 44.13 10.78 14.18
C LEU A 146 43.90 12.09 13.45
N TYR A 147 43.12 13.00 14.05
CA TYR A 147 42.94 14.33 13.48
C TYR A 147 44.27 15.10 13.37
N ARG A 148 45.13 14.99 14.39
CA ARG A 148 46.46 15.61 14.39
C ARG A 148 47.43 14.97 13.39
N THR A 149 47.36 13.66 13.17
CA THR A 149 48.28 12.95 12.26
C THR A 149 47.86 13.07 10.79
N LEU A 150 46.58 12.89 10.49
CA LEU A 150 46.02 12.93 9.13
C LEU A 150 45.74 14.37 8.66
N GLY A 151 45.36 15.24 9.58
CA GLY A 151 45.08 16.66 9.37
C GLY A 151 43.77 16.92 8.61
N GLN A 152 43.57 18.19 8.24
CA GLN A 152 42.34 18.66 7.59
C GLN A 152 42.23 18.27 6.11
N ARG A 153 43.29 17.73 5.49
CA ARG A 153 43.33 17.48 4.03
C ARG A 153 42.14 16.65 3.52
N TYR A 154 41.71 15.66 4.31
CA TYR A 154 40.63 14.76 3.94
C TYR A 154 39.26 15.45 4.03
N LEU A 155 39.11 16.40 4.96
CA LEU A 155 37.91 17.25 5.05
C LEU A 155 37.85 18.27 3.90
N LEU A 156 39.00 18.83 3.50
CA LEU A 156 39.08 19.73 2.34
C LEU A 156 38.80 18.97 1.03
N ALA A 157 39.31 17.76 0.89
CA ALA A 157 39.02 16.90 -0.26
C ALA A 157 37.52 16.58 -0.35
N LEU A 158 36.84 16.39 0.79
CA LEU A 158 35.41 16.14 0.85
C LEU A 158 34.57 17.36 0.39
N ASP A 159 35.10 18.58 0.52
CA ASP A 159 34.41 19.81 0.11
C ASP A 159 34.47 20.06 -1.41
N HIS A 160 35.24 19.26 -2.14
CA HIS A 160 35.29 19.33 -3.61
C HIS A 160 33.92 19.00 -4.23
N PRO A 161 33.46 19.73 -5.26
CA PRO A 161 32.13 19.52 -5.87
C PRO A 161 31.92 18.10 -6.39
N ASP A 162 32.95 17.45 -6.92
CA ASP A 162 32.87 16.06 -7.41
C ASP A 162 32.57 15.05 -6.30
N ASN A 163 32.92 15.38 -5.05
CA ASN A 163 32.73 14.52 -3.88
C ASN A 163 31.40 14.78 -3.16
N HIS A 164 30.43 15.41 -3.84
CA HIS A 164 29.13 15.77 -3.25
C HIS A 164 28.40 14.60 -2.59
N ILE A 165 28.34 13.43 -3.24
CA ILE A 165 27.70 12.23 -2.69
C ILE A 165 28.48 11.72 -1.46
N HIS A 166 29.81 11.70 -1.55
CA HIS A 166 30.67 11.30 -0.43
C HIS A 166 30.48 12.21 0.79
N LYS A 167 30.33 13.51 0.56
CA LYS A 167 30.05 14.50 1.62
C LYS A 167 28.67 14.29 2.26
N ILE A 168 27.64 13.98 1.47
CA ILE A 168 26.31 13.63 2.02
C ILE A 168 26.40 12.40 2.92
N ASN A 169 27.10 11.35 2.48
CA ASN A 169 27.24 10.12 3.26
C ASN A 169 28.00 10.36 4.58
N PHE A 170 29.06 11.17 4.53
CA PHE A 170 29.80 11.58 5.72
C PHE A 170 28.91 12.34 6.71
N LEU A 171 28.19 13.36 6.23
CA LEU A 171 27.31 14.16 7.07
C LEU A 171 26.17 13.34 7.66
N SER A 172 25.60 12.40 6.89
CA SER A 172 24.54 11.50 7.37
C SER A 172 24.97 10.66 8.58
N GLY A 173 26.27 10.35 8.73
CA GLY A 173 26.80 9.67 9.91
C GLY A 173 26.84 10.54 11.17
N LEU A 174 26.89 11.87 11.03
CA LEU A 174 26.89 12.82 12.16
C LEU A 174 25.49 13.10 12.71
N ASP A 175 24.46 12.54 12.09
CA ASP A 175 23.06 12.89 12.31
C ASP A 175 22.57 12.66 13.74
N ILE A 176 23.13 11.65 14.42
CA ILE A 176 22.85 11.34 15.83
C ILE A 176 23.34 12.44 16.78
N SER A 177 24.39 13.18 16.43
CA SER A 177 24.96 14.20 17.30
C SER A 177 24.25 15.57 17.21
N LEU A 178 23.30 15.71 16.27
CA LEU A 178 22.72 17.00 15.89
C LEU A 178 21.17 17.00 15.93
N PRO A 179 20.53 16.86 17.10
CA PRO A 179 19.07 16.77 17.23
C PRO A 179 18.31 18.01 16.72
N HIS A 180 18.90 19.19 16.91
CA HIS A 180 18.31 20.49 16.56
C HIS A 180 18.63 20.96 15.13
N HIS A 181 19.33 20.13 14.35
CA HIS A 181 19.69 20.46 12.97
C HIS A 181 19.16 19.41 12.00
N LEU A 182 18.92 19.80 10.76
CA LEU A 182 18.57 18.91 9.65
C LEU A 182 19.58 19.05 8.52
N LEU A 183 19.95 17.93 7.91
CA LEU A 183 20.82 17.92 6.74
C LEU A 183 20.04 18.46 5.52
N CYS A 184 20.54 19.53 4.93
CA CYS A 184 20.02 20.05 3.67
C CYS A 184 20.83 19.46 2.51
N PHE A 185 20.24 18.55 1.75
CA PHE A 185 20.91 17.93 0.59
C PHE A 185 21.32 18.92 -0.51
N PRO A 186 20.53 19.97 -0.84
CA PRO A 186 20.98 21.00 -1.77
C PRO A 186 22.17 21.84 -1.30
N CYS A 187 22.33 22.07 0.02
CA CYS A 187 23.44 22.85 0.57
C CYS A 187 24.60 21.98 1.06
N VAL A 188 24.38 20.68 1.24
CA VAL A 188 25.31 19.71 1.84
C VAL A 188 25.86 20.21 3.18
N GLN A 189 24.95 20.70 4.04
CA GLN A 189 25.27 21.17 5.38
C GLN A 189 24.05 21.04 6.30
N TYR A 190 24.30 21.10 7.61
CA TYR A 190 23.26 21.09 8.63
C TYR A 190 22.70 22.50 8.86
N HIS A 191 21.38 22.63 8.79
CA HIS A 191 20.67 23.85 9.15
C HIS A 191 19.91 23.67 10.46
N ARG A 192 19.91 24.69 11.30
CA ARG A 192 19.13 24.70 12.55
C ARG A 192 17.64 24.74 12.25
N ARG A 193 16.87 23.87 12.91
CA ARG A 193 15.39 23.83 12.81
C ARG A 193 14.80 25.11 13.39
N THR A 194 13.77 25.65 12.72
CA THR A 194 13.10 26.89 13.15
C THR A 194 11.77 26.65 13.84
N GLN A 195 11.14 25.49 13.63
CA GLN A 195 9.76 25.20 14.05
C GLN A 195 9.65 23.96 14.96
N GLU A 196 10.68 23.67 15.76
CA GLU A 196 10.72 22.47 16.61
C GLU A 196 9.42 22.25 17.43
N GLY A 197 8.80 21.08 17.27
CA GLY A 197 7.55 20.69 17.94
C GLY A 197 6.27 21.19 17.26
N THR A 198 6.36 22.14 16.34
CA THR A 198 5.22 22.69 15.59
C THR A 198 5.25 22.32 14.11
N GLU A 199 6.21 21.50 13.68
CA GLU A 199 6.39 21.14 12.29
C GLU A 199 5.20 20.34 11.75
N ARG A 200 4.59 20.83 10.68
CA ARG A 200 3.41 20.22 10.07
C ARG A 200 3.50 20.29 8.56
N LEU A 201 3.22 19.17 7.89
CA LEU A 201 3.14 19.14 6.43
C LEU A 201 2.02 20.05 5.91
N ARG A 202 2.37 21.02 5.06
CA ARG A 202 1.46 21.95 4.38
C ARG A 202 1.26 21.58 2.90
N PRO A 203 0.22 22.08 2.23
CA PRO A 203 0.05 21.93 0.78
C PRO A 203 1.21 22.55 -0.01
N THR A 204 1.45 22.09 -1.25
CA THR A 204 2.63 22.49 -2.06
C THR A 204 2.71 23.98 -2.37
N HIS A 205 1.56 24.67 -2.47
CA HIS A 205 1.52 26.12 -2.76
C HIS A 205 1.92 26.98 -1.56
N VAL A 206 1.98 26.42 -0.36
CA VAL A 206 2.41 27.12 0.86
C VAL A 206 3.87 26.79 1.12
N LEU A 207 4.73 27.80 1.06
CA LEU A 207 6.11 27.64 1.50
C LEU A 207 6.13 27.28 2.99
N ASN A 208 6.71 26.13 3.29
CA ASN A 208 6.78 25.59 4.65
C ASN A 208 8.19 25.06 4.94
N PRO A 209 9.20 25.96 4.94
CA PRO A 209 10.57 25.58 5.24
C PRO A 209 10.69 25.20 6.72
N LEU A 210 11.42 24.12 7.01
CA LEU A 210 11.72 23.68 8.37
C LEU A 210 12.96 24.37 8.97
N PHE A 211 13.70 25.07 8.12
CA PHE A 211 14.93 25.79 8.44
C PHE A 211 15.20 26.86 7.38
N ASN A 212 16.02 27.85 7.73
CA ASN A 212 16.40 28.94 6.83
C ASN A 212 17.49 28.45 5.87
N CYS A 213 17.11 28.20 4.60
CA CYS A 213 18.00 27.69 3.57
C CYS A 213 18.07 28.64 2.36
N PRO A 214 19.27 29.07 1.95
CA PRO A 214 19.44 29.93 0.77
C PRO A 214 19.04 29.20 -0.52
N ASN A 215 19.18 27.87 -0.57
CA ASN A 215 18.82 27.04 -1.73
C ASN A 215 17.37 26.53 -1.69
N SER A 216 16.51 27.04 -0.79
CA SER A 216 15.13 26.54 -0.65
C SER A 216 14.26 26.71 -1.91
N THR A 217 14.57 27.73 -2.71
CA THR A 217 13.90 28.07 -3.98
C THR A 217 14.80 27.86 -5.20
N ASN A 218 15.93 27.16 -5.04
CA ASN A 218 16.87 26.95 -6.14
C ASN A 218 16.23 26.04 -7.22
N ALA A 219 16.13 26.55 -8.44
CA ALA A 219 15.55 25.81 -9.57
C ALA A 219 16.51 24.78 -10.19
N VAL A 220 17.84 25.01 -10.08
CA VAL A 220 18.86 24.13 -10.66
C VAL A 220 19.05 22.87 -9.82
N ASN A 221 19.07 23.02 -8.50
CA ASN A 221 19.14 21.90 -7.56
C ASN A 221 17.97 21.96 -6.56
N PRO A 222 16.75 21.58 -7.01
CA PRO A 222 15.57 21.70 -6.18
C PRO A 222 15.61 20.69 -5.01
N PRO A 223 15.07 21.05 -3.84
CA PRO A 223 14.95 20.12 -2.73
C PRO A 223 14.12 18.91 -3.13
N ALA A 224 14.60 17.71 -2.77
CA ALA A 224 13.94 16.45 -3.08
C ALA A 224 12.51 16.41 -2.51
N ARG A 225 11.55 16.04 -3.37
CA ARG A 225 10.12 15.98 -3.05
C ARG A 225 9.51 14.76 -3.73
N HIS A 226 8.56 14.12 -3.04
CA HIS A 226 7.72 13.06 -3.59
C HIS A 226 6.29 13.56 -3.84
N ARG A 227 5.66 13.17 -4.94
CA ARG A 227 4.25 13.51 -5.22
C ARG A 227 3.31 12.63 -4.39
N ILE A 228 2.50 13.24 -3.52
CA ILE A 228 1.43 12.54 -2.81
C ILE A 228 0.18 12.47 -3.69
N THR A 229 -0.35 13.61 -4.15
CA THR A 229 -1.51 13.70 -5.07
C THR A 229 -1.34 14.93 -5.97
N HIS A 230 -2.31 15.20 -6.84
CA HIS A 230 -2.32 16.45 -7.59
C HIS A 230 -2.25 17.67 -6.64
N GLY A 231 -1.28 18.55 -6.90
CA GLY A 231 -1.01 19.74 -6.09
C GLY A 231 -0.57 19.50 -4.63
N ARG A 232 -0.15 18.28 -4.27
CA ARG A 232 0.39 17.97 -2.92
C ARG A 232 1.64 17.10 -2.99
N SER A 233 2.74 17.58 -2.43
CA SER A 233 4.02 16.86 -2.35
C SER A 233 4.52 16.70 -0.91
N LEU A 234 5.36 15.69 -0.71
CA LEU A 234 6.08 15.38 0.51
C LEU A 234 7.54 15.77 0.33
N PRO A 235 8.02 16.87 0.93
CA PRO A 235 9.43 17.18 0.96
C PRO A 235 10.21 16.10 1.73
N PHE A 236 11.39 15.72 1.23
CA PHE A 236 12.23 14.70 1.87
C PHE A 236 12.63 15.07 3.30
N THR A 237 12.72 16.37 3.61
CA THR A 237 13.01 16.85 4.98
C THR A 237 11.97 16.38 6.01
N PHE A 238 10.72 16.15 5.61
CA PHE A 238 9.70 15.56 6.49
C PHE A 238 9.87 14.04 6.67
N VAL A 239 10.36 13.34 5.64
CA VAL A 239 10.75 11.93 5.74
C VAL A 239 11.92 11.78 6.70
N GLN A 240 12.92 12.63 6.55
CA GLN A 240 14.06 12.71 7.46
C GLN A 240 13.60 12.95 8.90
N LEU A 241 12.71 13.93 9.15
CA LEU A 241 12.18 14.17 10.51
C LEU A 241 11.49 12.93 11.11
N ALA A 242 10.66 12.23 10.34
CA ALA A 242 9.95 11.05 10.83
C ALA A 242 10.90 9.88 11.12
N MET A 243 11.84 9.63 10.21
CA MET A 243 12.79 8.53 10.34
C MET A 243 13.86 8.78 11.39
N ARG A 244 14.24 10.04 11.62
CA ARG A 244 15.14 10.40 12.72
C ARG A 244 14.46 10.28 14.06
N ALA A 245 13.20 10.71 14.17
CA ALA A 245 12.44 10.56 15.41
C ALA A 245 12.29 9.08 15.82
N HIS A 246 12.07 8.20 14.84
CA HIS A 246 12.03 6.76 15.06
C HIS A 246 13.38 6.16 15.48
N ARG A 247 14.49 6.62 14.88
CA ARG A 247 15.83 6.07 15.13
C ARG A 247 16.46 6.57 16.44
N PHE A 248 16.32 7.85 16.75
CA PHE A 248 17.06 8.51 17.82
C PHE A 248 16.17 9.07 18.94
N GLY A 249 14.84 9.03 18.76
CA GLY A 249 13.87 9.51 19.73
C GLY A 249 13.17 10.81 19.33
N PRO A 250 12.13 11.22 20.08
CA PRO A 250 11.20 12.28 19.68
C PRO A 250 11.83 13.67 19.52
N SER A 251 12.95 13.95 20.20
CA SER A 251 13.67 15.24 20.06
C SER A 251 14.18 15.49 18.64
N TYR A 252 14.42 14.43 17.87
CA TYR A 252 15.01 14.51 16.52
C TYR A 252 13.98 14.81 15.43
N GLY A 253 12.68 14.79 15.73
CA GLY A 253 11.68 15.15 14.73
C GLY A 253 10.23 14.87 15.11
N LEU A 254 9.51 14.20 14.20
CA LEU A 254 8.05 14.05 14.27
C LEU A 254 7.65 12.58 14.30
N ALA A 255 6.58 12.26 15.02
CA ALA A 255 5.95 10.94 14.92
C ALA A 255 5.37 10.73 13.49
N PRO A 256 5.36 9.48 12.96
CA PRO A 256 4.82 9.20 11.64
C PRO A 256 3.35 9.62 11.48
N ASP A 257 2.54 9.47 12.53
CA ASP A 257 1.14 9.90 12.53
C ASP A 257 0.96 11.41 12.33
N ALA A 258 1.93 12.22 12.75
CA ALA A 258 1.92 13.66 12.59
C ALA A 258 2.05 14.10 11.12
N LEU A 259 2.48 13.21 10.22
CA LEU A 259 2.50 13.43 8.77
C LEU A 259 1.14 13.18 8.11
N GLY A 260 0.27 12.39 8.73
CA GLY A 260 -1.04 12.00 8.19
C GLY A 260 -2.00 13.20 8.06
N ARG A 261 -2.70 13.31 6.93
CA ARG A 261 -3.58 14.44 6.63
C ARG A 261 -4.84 13.99 5.91
N ARG A 262 -5.93 14.72 6.11
CA ARG A 262 -7.15 14.63 5.29
C ARG A 262 -7.35 15.95 4.58
N TRP A 263 -7.73 15.92 3.32
CA TRP A 263 -8.02 17.13 2.53
C TRP A 263 -8.95 16.81 1.37
N GLN A 264 -9.56 17.86 0.83
CA GLN A 264 -10.36 17.80 -0.39
C GLN A 264 -9.79 18.76 -1.42
N ARG A 265 -9.80 18.35 -2.68
CA ARG A 265 -9.36 19.15 -3.82
C ARG A 265 -9.98 18.60 -5.10
N ASP A 266 -10.43 19.48 -6.01
CA ASP A 266 -10.90 19.09 -7.35
C ASP A 266 -11.99 17.99 -7.34
N ASN A 267 -12.92 18.04 -6.37
CA ASN A 267 -13.96 17.02 -6.12
C ASN A 267 -13.45 15.63 -5.68
N TRP A 268 -12.16 15.53 -5.36
CA TRP A 268 -11.56 14.37 -4.73
C TRP A 268 -11.35 14.62 -3.24
N SER A 269 -11.64 13.59 -2.44
CA SER A 269 -11.29 13.53 -1.02
C SER A 269 -10.10 12.60 -0.84
N HIS A 270 -9.09 13.05 -0.11
CA HIS A 270 -7.85 12.31 0.09
C HIS A 270 -7.54 12.16 1.57
N THR A 271 -6.98 11.01 1.92
CA THR A 271 -6.45 10.74 3.26
C THR A 271 -5.09 10.09 3.15
N SER A 272 -4.09 10.66 3.82
CA SER A 272 -2.75 10.08 3.93
C SER A 272 -2.51 9.56 5.35
N ARG A 273 -1.83 8.42 5.44
CA ARG A 273 -1.30 7.85 6.68
C ARG A 273 0.12 7.35 6.44
N PHE A 274 0.90 7.30 7.51
CA PHE A 274 2.28 6.86 7.49
C PHE A 274 2.51 5.86 8.60
N HIS A 275 3.40 4.92 8.37
CA HIS A 275 3.76 3.89 9.33
C HIS A 275 5.22 3.51 9.12
N ILE A 276 5.93 3.20 10.20
CA ILE A 276 7.33 2.76 10.12
C ILE A 276 7.36 1.28 10.45
N HIS A 277 7.90 0.48 9.53
CA HIS A 277 8.04 -0.96 9.70
C HIS A 277 9.46 -1.38 9.30
N ALA A 278 10.16 -2.11 10.15
CA ALA A 278 11.53 -2.57 9.92
C ALA A 278 12.48 -1.46 9.43
N GLY A 279 12.42 -0.27 10.05
CA GLY A 279 13.28 0.86 9.71
C GLY A 279 12.96 1.55 8.38
N ARG A 280 11.78 1.30 7.79
CA ARG A 280 11.34 1.90 6.52
C ARG A 280 10.04 2.67 6.69
N LEU A 281 9.92 3.83 6.04
CA LEU A 281 8.72 4.66 6.07
C LEU A 281 7.74 4.21 4.98
N LEU A 282 6.63 3.62 5.40
CA LEU A 282 5.53 3.27 4.52
C LEU A 282 4.49 4.41 4.51
N MET A 283 3.96 4.70 3.33
CA MET A 283 2.91 5.70 3.09
C MET A 283 1.68 5.03 2.48
N ARG A 284 0.51 5.33 3.03
CA ARG A 284 -0.79 5.02 2.42
C ARG A 284 -1.52 6.29 2.03
N VAL A 285 -2.04 6.35 0.81
CA VAL A 285 -2.90 7.42 0.34
C VAL A 285 -4.18 6.83 -0.23
N THR A 286 -5.31 7.11 0.41
CA THR A 286 -6.64 6.74 -0.08
C THR A 286 -7.30 7.98 -0.70
N SER A 287 -7.62 7.90 -1.98
CA SER A 287 -8.28 8.96 -2.75
C SER A 287 -9.64 8.47 -3.20
N GLN A 288 -10.68 9.28 -3.00
CA GLN A 288 -12.04 8.92 -3.37
C GLN A 288 -12.77 10.07 -4.05
N THR A 289 -13.66 9.75 -4.98
CA THR A 289 -14.59 10.70 -5.58
C THR A 289 -15.89 10.00 -5.95
N PHE A 290 -17.00 10.75 -5.98
CA PHE A 290 -18.28 10.23 -6.42
C PHE A 290 -18.27 10.04 -7.93
N ALA A 291 -18.80 8.90 -8.38
CA ALA A 291 -18.83 8.55 -9.78
C ALA A 291 -20.26 8.24 -10.20
N ALA A 292 -20.74 8.95 -11.22
CA ALA A 292 -22.03 8.67 -11.81
C ALA A 292 -22.00 7.34 -12.57
N PRO A 293 -23.13 6.64 -12.67
CA PRO A 293 -23.27 5.48 -13.52
C PRO A 293 -23.22 5.85 -15.00
N ALA A 294 -22.76 4.93 -15.86
CA ALA A 294 -22.74 5.08 -17.33
C ALA A 294 -21.98 6.32 -17.85
N LEU A 295 -20.87 6.70 -17.20
CA LEU A 295 -20.00 7.77 -17.68
C LEU A 295 -19.53 7.50 -19.11
N THR A 296 -19.60 8.52 -19.97
CA THR A 296 -18.97 8.48 -21.29
C THR A 296 -17.44 8.44 -21.14
N PRO A 297 -16.68 7.96 -22.13
CA PRO A 297 -15.21 7.96 -22.06
C PRO A 297 -14.62 9.34 -21.75
N SER A 298 -15.21 10.40 -22.31
CA SER A 298 -14.82 11.78 -22.00
C SER A 298 -15.12 12.17 -20.55
N ALA A 299 -16.26 11.77 -20.00
CA ALA A 299 -16.61 12.03 -18.60
C ALA A 299 -15.72 11.24 -17.63
N GLN A 300 -15.35 10.01 -17.97
CA GLN A 300 -14.35 9.23 -17.22
C GLN A 300 -13.00 9.94 -17.18
N ARG A 301 -12.56 10.53 -18.31
CA ARG A 301 -11.32 11.32 -18.34
C ARG A 301 -11.41 12.54 -17.44
N MET A 302 -12.48 13.32 -17.56
CA MET A 302 -12.67 14.51 -16.72
C MET A 302 -12.73 14.20 -15.21
N LEU A 303 -13.18 12.99 -14.85
CA LEU A 303 -13.19 12.55 -13.46
C LEU A 303 -11.80 12.15 -12.95
N LEU A 304 -11.00 11.48 -13.79
CA LEU A 304 -9.75 10.84 -13.37
C LEU A 304 -8.52 11.76 -13.51
N TYR A 305 -8.45 12.61 -14.54
CA TYR A 305 -7.26 13.39 -14.86
C TYR A 305 -7.46 14.88 -14.58
N SER A 306 -6.39 15.48 -14.05
CA SER A 306 -6.22 16.92 -14.02
C SER A 306 -6.22 17.52 -15.42
N ARG A 307 -6.85 18.69 -15.55
CA ARG A 307 -6.95 19.44 -16.81
C ARG A 307 -5.65 20.12 -17.22
N ASP A 308 -4.76 20.35 -16.25
CA ASP A 308 -3.56 21.17 -16.45
C ASP A 308 -2.38 20.31 -16.93
N ASP A 309 -2.12 19.20 -16.22
CA ASP A 309 -0.92 18.36 -16.38
C ASP A 309 -1.24 16.93 -16.82
N TYR A 310 -2.53 16.62 -17.09
CA TYR A 310 -3.04 15.28 -17.42
C TYR A 310 -2.60 14.19 -16.43
N CYS A 311 -2.19 14.57 -15.23
CA CYS A 311 -1.86 13.63 -14.17
C CYS A 311 -3.14 13.25 -13.42
N PRO A 312 -3.28 12.00 -12.96
CA PRO A 312 -4.45 11.59 -12.21
C PRO A 312 -4.63 12.43 -10.94
N TYR A 313 -5.87 12.78 -10.59
CA TYR A 313 -6.15 13.54 -9.36
C TYR A 313 -5.72 12.78 -8.10
N PHE A 314 -5.80 11.45 -8.14
CA PHE A 314 -5.37 10.56 -7.06
C PHE A 314 -3.84 10.34 -7.02
N SER A 315 -3.40 9.61 -6.00
CA SER A 315 -1.97 9.33 -5.79
C SER A 315 -1.44 8.34 -6.82
N VAL A 316 -0.33 8.69 -7.47
CA VAL A 316 0.38 7.83 -8.43
C VAL A 316 1.90 7.98 -8.29
N CYS A 317 2.63 6.89 -8.51
CA CYS A 317 4.09 6.84 -8.65
C CYS A 317 4.52 7.38 -10.03
N ALA A 318 5.82 7.55 -10.29
CA ALA A 318 6.31 8.06 -11.58
C ALA A 318 5.92 7.16 -12.78
N HIS A 319 5.89 5.85 -12.60
CA HIS A 319 5.69 4.84 -13.65
C HIS A 319 4.21 4.57 -14.02
N TRP A 320 3.28 5.39 -13.55
CA TRP A 320 1.84 5.12 -13.70
C TRP A 320 1.33 5.15 -15.14
N ARG A 321 2.04 5.86 -16.02
CA ARG A 321 1.72 5.98 -17.46
C ARG A 321 1.94 4.65 -18.18
N ASP A 322 2.86 3.84 -17.67
CA ASP A 322 3.20 2.56 -18.24
C ASP A 322 2.37 1.44 -17.58
N GLY A 323 1.43 0.88 -18.34
CA GLY A 323 0.67 -0.30 -17.92
C GLY A 323 -0.84 -0.10 -17.81
N GLU A 324 -1.44 -0.76 -16.80
CA GLU A 324 -2.88 -1.02 -16.74
C GLU A 324 -3.61 -0.24 -15.63
N LEU A 325 -2.97 0.74 -14.97
CA LEU A 325 -3.59 1.48 -13.86
C LEU A 325 -4.86 2.20 -14.30
N MET A 326 -4.74 3.02 -15.35
CA MET A 326 -5.86 3.82 -15.85
C MET A 326 -6.91 2.97 -16.55
N PRO A 327 -6.57 1.99 -17.41
CA PRO A 327 -7.54 1.02 -17.90
C PRO A 327 -8.32 0.31 -16.79
N ALA A 328 -7.66 -0.10 -15.70
CA ALA A 328 -8.33 -0.73 -14.56
C ALA A 328 -9.27 0.24 -13.84
N CYS A 329 -8.90 1.51 -13.68
CA CYS A 329 -9.79 2.54 -13.12
C CYS A 329 -11.01 2.78 -14.01
N LYS A 330 -10.82 2.92 -15.33
CA LYS A 330 -11.92 3.08 -16.30
C LYS A 330 -12.85 1.87 -16.29
N CYS A 331 -12.30 0.65 -16.26
CA CYS A 331 -13.07 -0.59 -16.13
C CYS A 331 -13.87 -0.65 -14.81
N ALA A 332 -13.29 -0.21 -13.68
CA ALA A 332 -14.01 -0.14 -12.41
C ALA A 332 -15.22 0.80 -12.47
N LEU A 333 -15.10 1.95 -13.16
CA LEU A 333 -16.22 2.88 -13.38
C LEU A 333 -17.34 2.28 -14.24
N GLU A 334 -17.01 1.42 -15.19
CA GLU A 334 -18.01 0.73 -16.03
C GLU A 334 -18.83 -0.31 -15.25
N HIS A 335 -18.32 -0.78 -14.11
CA HIS A 335 -19.07 -1.70 -13.23
C HIS A 335 -20.11 -1.00 -12.36
N ILE A 336 -20.14 0.34 -12.30
CA ILE A 336 -21.13 1.07 -11.52
C ILE A 336 -22.54 0.78 -12.07
N PRO A 337 -23.47 0.23 -11.26
CA PRO A 337 -24.79 -0.15 -11.71
C PRO A 337 -25.55 1.01 -12.37
N ARG A 338 -26.04 0.79 -13.59
CA ARG A 338 -26.80 1.82 -14.31
C ARG A 338 -28.22 1.93 -13.73
N PRO A 339 -28.69 3.13 -13.36
CA PRO A 339 -30.05 3.34 -12.95
C PRO A 339 -30.95 3.03 -14.13
N ARG A 340 -31.99 2.23 -13.89
CA ARG A 340 -32.92 1.85 -14.95
C ARG A 340 -33.79 3.05 -15.31
N SER A 341 -34.09 3.19 -16.60
CA SER A 341 -35.17 4.05 -17.05
C SER A 341 -36.48 3.46 -16.53
N THR A 342 -37.10 4.12 -15.55
CA THR A 342 -38.40 3.73 -14.98
C THR A 342 -39.59 4.30 -15.77
N GLY A 343 -39.32 5.04 -16.85
CA GLY A 343 -40.35 5.64 -17.70
C GLY A 343 -40.87 4.70 -18.78
N GLY A 344 -42.19 4.69 -18.98
CA GLY A 344 -42.86 4.07 -20.14
C GLY A 344 -42.71 2.54 -20.27
N LEU A 345 -42.74 2.06 -21.52
CA LEU A 345 -42.65 0.65 -21.91
C LEU A 345 -41.35 -0.03 -21.41
N GLN A 346 -40.25 0.71 -21.36
CA GLN A 346 -38.94 0.20 -20.92
C GLN A 346 -38.95 -0.22 -19.44
N GLY A 347 -39.67 0.51 -18.59
CA GLY A 347 -39.84 0.15 -17.17
C GLY A 347 -40.63 -1.15 -16.98
N LEU A 348 -41.59 -1.43 -17.85
CA LEU A 348 -42.37 -2.68 -17.87
C LEU A 348 -41.51 -3.86 -18.30
N GLU A 349 -40.73 -3.71 -19.37
CA GLU A 349 -39.79 -4.74 -19.84
C GLU A 349 -38.75 -5.11 -18.78
N HIS A 350 -38.20 -4.12 -18.08
CA HIS A 350 -37.25 -4.33 -17.01
C HIS A 350 -37.86 -5.08 -15.81
N ARG A 351 -39.11 -4.77 -15.43
CA ARG A 351 -39.84 -5.51 -14.38
C ARG A 351 -40.14 -6.95 -14.77
N VAL A 352 -40.47 -7.20 -16.05
CA VAL A 352 -40.72 -8.55 -16.56
C VAL A 352 -39.41 -9.36 -16.59
N LYS A 353 -38.31 -8.79 -17.06
CA LYS A 353 -36.98 -9.43 -17.05
C LYS A 353 -36.54 -9.80 -15.64
N ASP A 354 -36.76 -8.92 -14.68
CA ASP A 354 -36.45 -9.17 -13.26
C ASP A 354 -37.28 -10.28 -12.64
N ARG A 355 -38.59 -10.29 -12.95
CA ARG A 355 -39.51 -11.33 -12.49
C ARG A 355 -39.14 -12.71 -13.06
N ILE A 356 -38.65 -12.75 -14.29
CA ILE A 356 -38.16 -13.97 -14.94
C ILE A 356 -36.80 -14.40 -14.37
N ALA A 357 -35.90 -13.46 -14.10
CA ALA A 357 -34.58 -13.72 -13.53
C ALA A 357 -34.58 -13.94 -12.00
N GLY A 358 -35.72 -13.72 -11.33
CA GLY A 358 -35.84 -13.80 -9.88
C GLY A 358 -34.99 -12.75 -9.14
N GLN A 359 -34.65 -11.63 -9.78
CA GLN A 359 -33.81 -10.58 -9.21
C GLN A 359 -34.58 -9.28 -9.02
N THR A 360 -34.46 -8.68 -7.83
CA THR A 360 -34.92 -7.31 -7.57
C THR A 360 -33.80 -6.33 -7.89
N PHE A 361 -34.06 -5.36 -8.78
CA PHE A 361 -33.11 -4.28 -9.06
C PHE A 361 -32.93 -3.37 -7.84
N ASP A 362 -31.74 -3.36 -7.27
CA ASP A 362 -31.34 -2.42 -6.22
C ASP A 362 -30.29 -1.43 -6.77
N PRO A 363 -30.58 -0.13 -6.89
CA PRO A 363 -29.61 0.88 -7.30
C PRO A 363 -28.47 1.08 -6.28
N ASN A 364 -28.66 0.62 -5.03
CA ASN A 364 -27.66 0.63 -3.97
C ASN A 364 -26.93 -0.71 -3.84
N ALA A 365 -27.11 -1.63 -4.80
CA ALA A 365 -26.40 -2.90 -4.80
C ALA A 365 -24.88 -2.69 -4.73
N LEU A 366 -24.21 -3.56 -3.97
CA LEU A 366 -22.76 -3.58 -3.88
C LEU A 366 -22.16 -3.87 -5.24
N THR A 367 -21.29 -2.98 -5.72
CA THR A 367 -20.64 -3.11 -7.02
C THR A 367 -19.63 -4.26 -6.99
N THR A 368 -19.80 -5.27 -7.84
CA THR A 368 -18.83 -6.36 -8.00
C THR A 368 -17.86 -6.06 -9.14
N LEU A 369 -16.58 -5.88 -8.82
CA LEU A 369 -15.51 -5.71 -9.80
C LEU A 369 -15.15 -7.02 -10.51
N CYS A 370 -14.75 -6.95 -11.79
CA CYS A 370 -14.33 -8.11 -12.57
C CYS A 370 -12.89 -8.55 -12.27
N GLY A 371 -12.47 -9.69 -12.83
CA GLY A 371 -11.11 -10.21 -12.69
C GLY A 371 -9.98 -9.31 -13.22
N PHE A 372 -10.30 -8.24 -13.95
CA PHE A 372 -9.32 -7.28 -14.45
C PHE A 372 -9.08 -6.08 -13.51
N CYS A 373 -10.15 -5.48 -12.98
CA CYS A 373 -10.06 -4.29 -12.11
C CYS A 373 -10.11 -4.61 -10.61
N ARG A 374 -10.54 -5.81 -10.23
CA ARG A 374 -10.54 -6.28 -8.83
C ARG A 374 -9.15 -6.54 -8.26
N PRO A 375 -8.16 -7.14 -8.98
CA PRO A 375 -6.88 -7.47 -8.38
C PRO A 375 -6.05 -6.23 -8.00
N MET A 376 -5.25 -6.35 -6.94
CA MET A 376 -4.29 -5.33 -6.54
C MET A 376 -3.17 -5.23 -7.58
N ARG A 377 -2.70 -4.03 -7.86
CA ARG A 377 -1.69 -3.75 -8.89
C ARG A 377 -0.38 -3.30 -8.28
N ARG A 378 0.73 -4.00 -8.54
CA ARG A 378 2.07 -3.63 -8.08
C ARG A 378 2.90 -3.09 -9.25
N CYS A 379 3.50 -1.93 -9.07
CA CYS A 379 4.46 -1.38 -10.03
C CYS A 379 5.72 -2.27 -10.06
N PRO A 380 6.21 -2.72 -11.23
CA PRO A 380 7.43 -3.53 -11.29
C PRO A 380 8.70 -2.71 -10.95
N GLU A 381 8.70 -1.42 -11.25
CA GLU A 381 9.87 -0.52 -11.22
C GLU A 381 10.01 0.29 -9.93
N CYS A 382 9.01 0.27 -9.03
CA CYS A 382 9.11 0.95 -7.75
C CYS A 382 8.27 0.27 -6.68
N PRO A 383 8.54 0.48 -5.38
CA PRO A 383 7.79 -0.12 -4.29
C PRO A 383 6.42 0.56 -4.10
N THR A 384 5.52 0.38 -5.07
CA THR A 384 4.16 0.94 -5.03
C THR A 384 3.11 -0.10 -5.39
N GLU A 385 2.03 -0.14 -4.61
CA GLU A 385 0.86 -0.98 -4.83
C GLU A 385 -0.43 -0.15 -4.87
N TYR A 386 -1.39 -0.57 -5.69
CA TYR A 386 -2.68 0.07 -5.87
C TYR A 386 -3.84 -0.89 -5.71
N LEU A 387 -4.86 -0.45 -4.97
CA LEU A 387 -6.15 -1.10 -4.85
C LEU A 387 -7.23 -0.16 -5.39
N ILE A 388 -8.07 -0.67 -6.30
CA ILE A 388 -9.21 0.05 -6.85
C ILE A 388 -10.47 -0.60 -6.29
N GLU A 389 -11.35 0.20 -5.71
CA GLU A 389 -12.63 -0.23 -5.16
C GLU A 389 -13.74 0.70 -5.65
N VAL A 390 -14.96 0.16 -5.74
CA VAL A 390 -16.18 0.96 -5.88
C VAL A 390 -17.03 0.68 -4.66
N LYS A 391 -17.32 1.72 -3.89
CA LYS A 391 -18.02 1.64 -2.61
C LYS A 391 -19.22 2.58 -2.62
N LEU A 392 -20.22 2.25 -1.83
CA LEU A 392 -21.33 3.15 -1.57
C LEU A 392 -20.95 4.05 -0.39
N SER A 393 -20.95 5.37 -0.58
CA SER A 393 -20.60 6.35 0.45
C SER A 393 -21.70 7.40 0.56
N GLU A 394 -21.97 7.86 1.77
CA GLU A 394 -22.94 8.94 2.00
C GLU A 394 -22.33 10.27 1.53
N ASP A 395 -23.04 10.95 0.63
CA ASP A 395 -22.76 12.33 0.29
C ASP A 395 -23.29 13.24 1.40
N GLN A 396 -22.40 13.94 2.09
CA GLN A 396 -22.74 14.82 3.20
C GLN A 396 -23.60 16.03 2.77
N VAL A 397 -23.54 16.40 1.49
CA VAL A 397 -24.32 17.52 0.94
C VAL A 397 -25.75 17.06 0.68
N ASP A 398 -25.91 15.98 -0.09
CA ASP A 398 -27.22 15.48 -0.52
C ASP A 398 -27.87 14.51 0.48
N ARG A 399 -27.14 14.08 1.52
CA ARG A 399 -27.51 13.03 2.49
C ARG A 399 -28.02 11.75 1.83
N ARG A 400 -27.45 11.42 0.68
CA ARG A 400 -27.78 10.24 -0.12
C ARG A 400 -26.54 9.39 -0.32
N PHE A 401 -26.75 8.08 -0.31
CA PHE A 401 -25.73 7.14 -0.68
C PHE A 401 -25.47 7.20 -2.19
N LYS A 402 -24.23 7.45 -2.56
CA LYS A 402 -23.76 7.48 -3.95
C LYS A 402 -22.58 6.53 -4.10
N GLN A 403 -22.43 5.99 -5.30
CA GLN A 403 -21.26 5.17 -5.62
C GLN A 403 -20.04 6.08 -5.74
N CYS A 404 -18.94 5.70 -5.10
CA CYS A 404 -17.66 6.36 -5.18
C CYS A 404 -16.58 5.38 -5.62
N ILE A 405 -15.70 5.83 -6.52
CA ILE A 405 -14.46 5.13 -6.80
C ILE A 405 -13.46 5.49 -5.71
N VAL A 406 -12.78 4.48 -5.17
CA VAL A 406 -11.73 4.63 -4.18
C VAL A 406 -10.46 4.00 -4.73
N VAL A 407 -9.40 4.80 -4.83
CA VAL A 407 -8.07 4.34 -5.22
C VAL A 407 -7.14 4.50 -4.02
N THR A 408 -6.66 3.38 -3.51
CA THR A 408 -5.68 3.36 -2.42
C THR A 408 -4.32 3.00 -2.97
N ARG A 409 -3.32 3.81 -2.65
CA ARG A 409 -1.91 3.58 -2.96
C ARG A 409 -1.14 3.30 -1.67
N TRP A 410 -0.34 2.26 -1.67
CA TRP A 410 0.71 2.03 -0.66
C TRP A 410 2.07 2.19 -1.30
N THR A 411 3.02 2.76 -0.57
CA THR A 411 4.37 3.03 -1.09
C THR A 411 5.39 2.93 0.03
N ASP A 412 6.51 2.25 -0.24
CA ASP A 412 7.70 2.33 0.61
C ASP A 412 8.54 3.54 0.19
N LEU A 413 8.83 4.44 1.13
CA LEU A 413 9.66 5.63 0.91
C LEU A 413 11.12 5.42 1.34
N GLY A 414 11.47 4.23 1.82
CA GLY A 414 12.82 3.86 2.25
C GLY A 414 13.13 4.25 3.70
N ASP A 415 14.41 4.25 4.04
CA ASP A 415 14.95 4.49 5.39
C ASP A 415 15.00 5.97 5.79
N GLY A 416 14.82 6.88 4.82
CA GLY A 416 14.88 8.32 5.02
C GLY A 416 16.26 8.86 5.42
N THR A 417 17.36 8.14 5.14
CA THR A 417 18.72 8.66 5.35
C THR A 417 19.08 9.72 4.32
N THR A 418 18.93 9.36 3.04
CA THR A 418 19.28 10.22 1.91
C THR A 418 18.22 10.12 0.81
N PRO A 419 18.04 11.17 -0.01
CA PRO A 419 17.16 11.10 -1.18
C PRO A 419 17.73 10.23 -2.29
N GLY A 420 18.95 9.69 -2.14
CA GLY A 420 19.59 8.73 -3.04
C GLY A 420 19.30 7.26 -2.69
N GLY A 421 18.47 7.00 -1.68
CA GLY A 421 18.02 5.64 -1.37
C GLY A 421 17.20 5.05 -2.52
N ILE A 422 17.41 3.77 -2.80
CA ILE A 422 16.85 3.08 -3.98
C ILE A 422 15.32 3.15 -4.01
N GLU A 423 14.62 3.02 -2.86
CA GLU A 423 13.17 3.11 -2.80
C GLU A 423 12.66 4.51 -3.14
N TRP A 424 13.28 5.54 -2.57
CA TRP A 424 12.89 6.92 -2.80
C TRP A 424 13.16 7.35 -4.24
N GLU A 425 14.32 7.00 -4.79
CA GLU A 425 14.65 7.30 -6.19
C GLU A 425 13.71 6.58 -7.15
N ALA A 426 13.45 5.30 -6.95
CA ALA A 426 12.57 4.50 -7.81
C ALA A 426 11.14 5.04 -7.81
N VAL A 427 10.59 5.37 -6.63
CA VAL A 427 9.23 5.94 -6.52
C VAL A 427 9.10 7.27 -7.25
N ASN A 428 10.19 8.03 -7.36
CA ASN A 428 10.24 9.31 -8.06
C ASN A 428 10.72 9.19 -9.52
N GLY A 429 10.94 7.99 -10.04
CA GLY A 429 11.36 7.74 -11.43
C GLY A 429 12.76 8.23 -11.75
N LYS A 430 13.67 8.20 -10.75
CA LYS A 430 15.07 8.60 -10.92
C LYS A 430 16.02 7.43 -11.19
N THR A 431 15.59 6.22 -10.90
CA THR A 431 16.34 4.99 -11.12
C THR A 431 15.41 3.88 -11.63
N ASP A 432 15.93 3.06 -12.54
CA ASP A 432 15.25 1.89 -13.11
C ASP A 432 15.79 0.57 -12.52
N GLU A 433 16.70 0.65 -11.54
CA GLU A 433 17.37 -0.51 -10.96
C GLU A 433 16.49 -1.28 -9.96
N TYR A 434 15.34 -0.73 -9.58
CA TYR A 434 14.48 -1.30 -8.56
C TYR A 434 13.52 -2.35 -9.12
N ASN A 435 13.60 -3.58 -8.60
CA ASN A 435 12.68 -4.66 -8.92
C ASN A 435 11.72 -4.95 -7.75
N SER A 436 10.48 -4.45 -7.85
CA SER A 436 9.49 -4.59 -6.78
C SER A 436 9.05 -6.04 -6.53
N PHE A 437 9.03 -6.89 -7.55
CA PHE A 437 8.61 -8.28 -7.40
C PHE A 437 9.69 -9.15 -6.76
N GLU A 438 10.96 -8.81 -6.95
CA GLU A 438 12.08 -9.45 -6.26
C GLU A 438 12.17 -8.98 -4.81
N HIS A 439 12.09 -7.66 -4.59
CA HIS A 439 12.24 -7.06 -3.27
C HIS A 439 11.10 -7.42 -2.29
N TYR A 440 9.85 -7.46 -2.78
CA TYR A 440 8.67 -7.73 -1.94
C TYR A 440 8.08 -9.14 -2.15
N ALA A 441 8.64 -9.97 -3.03
CA ALA A 441 8.28 -11.36 -3.32
C ALA A 441 6.81 -11.72 -2.98
N LYS A 442 6.58 -12.37 -1.82
CA LYS A 442 5.29 -12.89 -1.37
C LYS A 442 4.48 -11.97 -0.44
N ARG A 443 5.10 -10.98 0.23
CA ARG A 443 4.37 -10.06 1.14
C ARG A 443 4.07 -8.75 0.42
N GLY A 444 2.80 -8.35 0.43
CA GLY A 444 2.37 -7.05 -0.09
C GLY A 444 2.79 -5.91 0.84
N ILE A 445 3.16 -4.77 0.27
CA ILE A 445 3.36 -3.52 1.02
C ILE A 445 2.04 -3.16 1.73
N ALA A 446 0.91 -3.32 1.03
CA ALA A 446 -0.43 -3.14 1.59
C ALA A 446 -0.67 -4.07 2.79
N SER A 447 -0.28 -5.34 2.70
CA SER A 447 -0.46 -6.31 3.79
C SER A 447 0.35 -5.91 5.03
N ILE A 448 1.61 -5.51 4.85
CA ILE A 448 2.47 -5.04 5.95
C ILE A 448 1.86 -3.80 6.60
N PHE A 449 1.40 -2.85 5.79
CA PHE A 449 0.83 -1.60 6.29
C PHE A 449 -0.50 -1.84 7.03
N GLU A 450 -1.44 -2.57 6.43
CA GLU A 450 -2.78 -2.75 7.03
C GLU A 450 -2.74 -3.67 8.27
N ALA A 451 -1.80 -4.63 8.33
CA ALA A 451 -1.60 -5.45 9.52
C ALA A 451 -1.29 -4.61 10.79
N ALA A 452 -0.64 -3.45 10.61
CA ALA A 452 -0.28 -2.58 11.73
C ALA A 452 -1.48 -1.81 12.32
N PHE A 453 -2.56 -1.62 11.55
CA PHE A 453 -3.71 -0.81 11.98
C PHE A 453 -4.99 -1.63 12.16
N THR A 454 -5.10 -2.79 11.51
CA THR A 454 -6.32 -3.61 11.52
C THR A 454 -5.95 -5.08 11.64
N ALA A 455 -6.45 -5.75 12.69
CA ALA A 455 -6.23 -7.18 12.90
C ALA A 455 -7.00 -8.06 11.90
N ASP A 456 -8.13 -7.58 11.38
CA ASP A 456 -9.09 -8.40 10.62
C ASP A 456 -9.22 -8.05 9.13
N THR A 457 -8.63 -6.95 8.65
CA THR A 457 -8.79 -6.48 7.26
C THR A 457 -7.47 -6.42 6.51
N LEU A 458 -6.88 -7.59 6.25
CA LEU A 458 -5.88 -7.69 5.21
C LEU A 458 -6.57 -7.71 3.84
N PRO A 459 -6.14 -6.88 2.87
CA PRO A 459 -6.64 -7.01 1.51
C PRO A 459 -6.14 -8.35 0.93
N GLY A 460 -6.94 -9.41 1.07
CA GLY A 460 -6.69 -10.75 0.55
C GLY A 460 -6.80 -10.85 -0.98
N GLN A 461 -6.52 -9.76 -1.69
CA GLN A 461 -6.62 -9.69 -3.12
C GLN A 461 -5.33 -10.16 -3.78
N ARG A 462 -5.47 -10.89 -4.89
CA ARG A 462 -4.34 -11.28 -5.73
C ARG A 462 -3.61 -10.04 -6.22
N VAL A 463 -2.28 -10.03 -6.07
CA VAL A 463 -1.40 -9.00 -6.63
C VAL A 463 -1.01 -9.38 -8.05
N VAL A 464 -1.17 -8.46 -8.98
CA VAL A 464 -0.73 -8.59 -10.37
C VAL A 464 0.12 -7.38 -10.78
N SER A 465 0.96 -7.55 -11.80
CA SER A 465 1.80 -6.46 -12.29
C SER A 465 0.96 -5.31 -12.84
N LEU A 466 1.42 -4.09 -12.57
CA LEU A 466 0.90 -2.87 -13.16
C LEU A 466 1.23 -2.81 -14.66
N ASN A 467 2.42 -3.28 -15.05
CA ASN A 467 2.88 -3.34 -16.44
C ASN A 467 3.19 -4.80 -16.82
N PRO A 468 2.18 -5.66 -17.05
CA PRO A 468 2.39 -7.08 -17.33
C PRO A 468 3.12 -7.32 -18.66
N LYS A 469 3.00 -6.38 -19.60
CA LYS A 469 3.66 -6.46 -20.92
C LYS A 469 5.09 -5.92 -20.90
N LYS A 470 5.56 -5.33 -19.79
CA LYS A 470 6.85 -4.63 -19.67
C LYS A 470 7.11 -3.67 -20.84
N LYS A 471 6.07 -2.94 -21.26
CA LYS A 471 6.19 -1.95 -22.34
C LYS A 471 6.27 -0.57 -21.70
N THR A 472 7.39 0.09 -21.87
CA THR A 472 7.55 1.51 -21.58
C THR A 472 7.26 2.26 -22.88
N ARG A 473 6.21 3.08 -22.88
CA ARG A 473 5.85 3.89 -24.05
C ARG A 473 5.83 5.37 -23.73
N GLY A 474 6.02 5.75 -22.46
CA GLY A 474 6.08 7.14 -22.05
C GLY A 474 4.90 7.96 -22.59
N GLU A 475 5.22 9.09 -23.21
CA GLU A 475 4.21 9.98 -23.83
C GLU A 475 3.72 9.48 -25.20
N GLU A 476 4.47 8.63 -25.89
CA GLU A 476 4.04 8.00 -27.16
C GLU A 476 2.93 6.97 -26.93
N GLY A 477 2.81 6.48 -25.68
CA GLY A 477 1.84 5.48 -25.25
C GLY A 477 0.46 6.03 -24.94
N ASN A 478 -0.25 6.65 -25.88
CA ASN A 478 -1.57 7.27 -25.65
C ASN A 478 -2.69 6.36 -25.09
N GLN A 479 -2.46 5.08 -24.84
CA GLN A 479 -3.46 4.16 -24.28
C GLN A 479 -3.82 4.48 -22.82
N TRP A 480 -2.97 5.20 -22.10
CA TRP A 480 -3.31 5.71 -20.78
C TRP A 480 -4.28 6.91 -20.83
N TYR A 481 -4.56 7.49 -22.01
CA TYR A 481 -5.43 8.68 -22.20
C TYR A 481 -6.89 8.35 -22.49
#